data_AF-A0A961CVJ4-F1
#
_entry.id   AF-A0A961CVJ4-F1
#
_cell.length_a   1.000
_cell.length_b   1.000
_cell.length_c   1.000
_cell.angle_alpha   90.00
_cell.angle_beta   90.00
_cell.angle_gamma   90.00
#
_symmetry.space_group_name_H-M   'P 1'
#
loop_
_entity.id
_entity.type
_entity.pdbx_description
1 polymer ?
#
loop_
_entity_poly.entity_id
_entity_poly.type
_entity_poly.pdbx_seq_one_letter_code
_entity_poly.pdbx_strand_id
1 'polypeptide(L)' 'MKTIGNIIWFVLSGLWLGISYLLAGLIACVTIIGIPFGIQAFKMACYVMWPFGRTLH' A
#
# COMPACT_ATOMS: atom_id res chain seq x y z
N MET A 1 9.35 2.53 19.81
CA MET A 1 8.86 1.20 19.36
C MET A 1 8.10 1.25 18.02
N LYS A 2 8.53 2.06 17.03
CA LYS A 2 7.77 2.22 15.75
C LYS A 2 8.57 1.80 14.52
N THR A 3 9.88 2.08 14.54
CA THR A 3 10.83 1.76 13.46
C THR A 3 11.13 0.27 13.32
N ILE A 4 11.35 -0.46 14.42
CA ILE A 4 11.68 -1.91 14.37
C ILE A 4 10.51 -2.72 13.80
N GLY A 5 9.27 -2.44 14.25
CA GLY A 5 8.07 -3.08 13.73
C GLY A 5 7.85 -2.79 12.24
N ASN A 6 8.13 -1.55 11.80
CA ASN A 6 8.02 -1.21 10.39
C ASN A 6 9.12 -1.85 9.53
N ILE A 7 10.35 -1.99 10.03
CA ILE A 7 11.45 -2.67 9.33
C ILE A 7 11.17 -4.16 9.18
N ILE A 8 10.75 -4.84 10.25
CA ILE A 8 10.37 -6.26 10.22
C ILE A 8 9.19 -6.46 9.27
N TRP A 9 8.16 -5.63 9.37
CA TRP A 9 7.01 -5.69 8.49
C TRP A 9 7.39 -5.48 7.03
N PHE A 10 8.22 -4.48 6.73
CA PHE A 10 8.66 -4.15 5.37
C PHE A 10 9.39 -5.33 4.72
N VAL A 11 10.26 -6.02 5.47
CA VAL A 11 11.03 -7.19 5.00
C VAL A 11 10.14 -8.43 4.85
N LEU A 12 9.22 -8.68 5.76
CA LEU A 12 8.37 -9.89 5.73
C LEU A 12 7.21 -9.81 4.75
N SER A 13 6.52 -8.66 4.65
CA SER A 13 5.20 -8.60 3.98
C SER A 13 4.86 -7.24 3.36
N GLY A 14 5.37 -6.14 3.90
CA GLY A 14 5.03 -4.77 3.47
C GLY A 14 5.45 -4.47 2.03
N LEU A 15 6.59 -5.00 1.57
CA LEU A 15 7.06 -4.80 0.19
C LEU A 15 6.25 -5.63 -0.82
N TRP A 16 5.88 -6.86 -0.45
CA TRP A 16 5.05 -7.74 -1.28
C TRP A 16 3.62 -7.22 -1.42
N LEU A 17 2.97 -6.79 -0.32
CA LEU A 17 1.65 -6.19 -0.42
C LEU A 17 1.68 -4.84 -1.15
N GLY A 18 2.69 -3.99 -0.90
CA GLY A 18 2.81 -2.71 -1.61
C GLY A 18 2.86 -2.90 -3.13
N ILE A 19 3.64 -3.87 -3.60
CA ILE A 19 3.75 -4.22 -5.02
C ILE A 19 2.44 -4.81 -5.55
N SER A 20 1.76 -5.69 -4.82
CA SER A 20 0.50 -6.28 -5.29
C SER A 20 -0.61 -5.23 -5.43
N TYR A 21 -0.69 -4.26 -4.51
CA TYR A 21 -1.62 -3.12 -4.63
C TYR A 21 -1.23 -2.16 -5.75
N LEU A 22 0.06 -1.93 -6.00
CA LEU A 22 0.56 -1.17 -7.16
C LEU A 22 0.17 -1.84 -8.48
N LEU A 23 0.34 -3.16 -8.57
CA LEU A 23 0.01 -3.95 -9.75
C LEU A 23 -1.51 -3.98 -9.98
N ALA A 24 -2.30 -4.22 -8.92
CA ALA A 24 -3.75 -4.17 -8.97
C ALA A 24 -4.27 -2.78 -9.33
N GLY A 25 -3.66 -1.72 -8.79
CA GLY A 25 -3.97 -0.33 -9.12
C GLY A 25 -3.65 0.03 -10.57
N LEU A 26 -2.52 -0.46 -11.10
CA LEU A 26 -2.14 -0.29 -12.49
C LEU A 26 -3.12 -0.99 -13.43
N ILE A 27 -3.48 -2.23 -13.14
CA ILE A 27 -4.48 -3.00 -13.90
C ILE A 27 -5.85 -2.31 -13.83
N ALA A 28 -6.25 -1.81 -12.67
CA ALA A 28 -7.49 -1.06 -12.50
C ALA A 28 -7.49 0.27 -13.29
N CYS A 29 -6.36 0.98 -13.36
CA CYS A 29 -6.22 2.19 -14.16
C CYS A 29 -6.30 1.93 -15.68
N VAL A 30 -5.97 0.73 -16.15
CA VAL A 30 -6.12 0.36 -17.58
C VAL A 30 -7.60 0.35 -17.99
N THR A 31 -8.49 0.02 -17.07
CA THR A 31 -9.93 0.24 -17.28
C THR A 31 -10.29 1.69 -16.95
N ILE A 32 -10.77 2.47 -17.91
CA ILE A 32 -11.16 3.89 -17.70
C ILE A 32 -12.13 4.05 -16.50
N ILE A 33 -12.97 3.04 -16.26
CA ILE A 33 -13.91 2.96 -15.13
C ILE A 33 -13.19 2.66 -13.79
N GLY A 34 -12.05 1.96 -13.85
CA GLY A 34 -11.26 1.55 -12.70
C GLY A 34 -10.25 2.60 -12.23
N ILE A 35 -10.06 3.72 -12.93
CA ILE A 35 -9.20 4.85 -12.48
C ILE A 35 -9.47 5.28 -11.03
N PRO A 36 -10.73 5.55 -10.58
CA PRO A 36 -10.99 5.88 -9.18
C PRO A 36 -10.59 4.75 -8.22
N PHE A 37 -10.78 3.48 -8.62
CA PHE A 37 -10.35 2.32 -7.84
C PHE A 37 -8.82 2.17 -7.80
N GLY A 38 -8.13 2.45 -8.89
CA GLY A 38 -6.68 2.43 -8.98
C GLY A 38 -6.05 3.46 -8.06
N ILE A 39 -6.56 4.70 -8.06
CA ILE A 39 -6.12 5.75 -7.12
C ILE A 39 -6.33 5.31 -5.66
N GLN A 40 -7.44 4.66 -5.35
CA GLN A 40 -7.70 4.12 -4.02
C GLN A 40 -6.69 3.01 -3.64
N ALA A 41 -6.40 2.11 -4.58
CA ALA A 41 -5.43 1.02 -4.40
C ALA A 41 -4.01 1.55 -4.18
N PHE A 42 -3.57 2.58 -4.91
CA PHE A 42 -2.28 3.22 -4.70
C PHE A 42 -2.18 3.89 -3.31
N LYS A 43 -3.26 4.51 -2.83
CA LYS A 43 -3.31 5.03 -1.45
C LYS A 43 -3.15 3.90 -0.44
N MET A 44 -3.86 2.78 -0.64
CA MET A 44 -3.75 1.61 0.24
C MET A 44 -2.36 0.98 0.23
N ALA A 45 -1.69 0.92 -0.94
CA ALA A 45 -0.31 0.46 -1.04
C ALA A 45 0.61 1.24 -0.11
N CYS A 46 0.49 2.57 -0.11
CA CYS A 46 1.30 3.45 0.73
C CYS A 46 0.98 3.29 2.23
N TYR A 47 -0.29 3.07 2.59
CA TYR A 47 -0.69 2.76 3.97
C TYR A 47 -0.12 1.41 4.45
N VAL A 48 -0.11 0.39 3.59
CA VAL A 48 0.36 -0.95 3.94
C VAL A 48 1.88 -1.05 4.05
N MET A 49 2.63 -0.18 3.36
CA MET A 49 4.08 -0.10 3.49
C MET A 49 4.52 0.51 4.84
N TRP A 50 3.70 1.39 5.43
CA TRP A 50 3.98 2.04 6.71
C TRP A 50 2.79 1.96 7.68
N PRO A 51 2.44 0.77 8.18
CA PRO A 51 1.31 0.61 9.10
C PRO A 51 1.60 1.16 10.50
N PHE A 52 2.86 1.16 10.94
CA PHE A 52 3.22 1.51 12.31
C PHE A 52 3.76 2.94 12.39
N GLY A 53 2.88 3.90 12.70
CA GLY A 53 3.29 5.30 12.90
C GLY A 53 2.21 6.35 12.64
N ARG A 54 1.11 5.97 11.97
CA ARG A 54 -0.04 6.83 11.71
C ARG A 54 -0.91 6.93 12.96
N THR A 55 -0.59 7.88 13.85
CA THR A 55 -1.57 8.36 14.83
C THR A 55 -2.71 9.02 14.06
N LEU A 56 -3.89 8.39 14.07
CA LEU A 56 -5.15 9.08 13.79
C LEU A 56 -5.31 10.11 14.91
N HIS A 57 -5.17 11.38 14.56
CA HIS A 57 -5.64 12.50 15.38
C HIS A 57 -6.76 13.18 14.60
#